data_AF-A0A382RQQ9-F1
#
_entry.id   AF-A0A382RQQ9-F1
#
_cell.length_a   1.000
_cell.length_b   1.000
_cell.length_c   1.000
_cell.angle_alpha   90.00
_cell.angle_beta   90.00
_cell.angle_gamma   90.00
#
_symmetry.space_group_name_H-M   'P 1'
#
loop_
_entity.id
_entity.type
_entity.pdbx_description
1 polymer ?
#
loop_
_entity_poly.entity_id
_entity_poly.type
_entity_poly.pdbx_seq_one_letter_code
_entity_poly.pdbx_strand_id
1 'polypeptide(L)'
;KQYTDIKGQNFTLPGTSMILVRNVGLHMMTDLIKNSDGSSTPEGVLDAMVTSLIALHDLKSKSNSKKGSIYIVKPKLHGPEEVAFTVKLFSLVEKALNLDENTLKIGVMDEERRTTLNLKACIHEARNRIIFINTGFLDRTGDEIHTSMMAGAMRCKNLIKEEDWFFAYEVNNVNAGLECGFFNEAQIGKGMWAQPDQMREMLDNKMIHLEAGASCSWVPSPTAATLHATHYHRFDVFEQQKKLLSEKLETNQGQLLLIPFLKSPEQLSEEKVVNEINNNAQSILGYVVKWINEGIGCSKVQDINHVGLMEDRATLRIS
;
A
#
# COMPACT_ATOMS: atom_id res chain seq x y z
N LYS A 1 -25.71 -3.72 12.43
CA LYS A 1 -26.12 -3.92 13.85
C LYS A 1 -27.07 -2.78 14.23
N GLN A 2 -28.19 -3.10 14.89
CA GLN A 2 -29.19 -2.11 15.34
C GLN A 2 -28.92 -1.73 16.80
N TYR A 3 -29.11 -0.45 17.10
CA TYR A 3 -28.90 0.13 18.42
C TYR A 3 -29.98 1.18 18.69
N THR A 4 -30.18 1.50 19.97
CA THR A 4 -31.04 2.60 20.44
C THR A 4 -30.17 3.57 21.23
N ASP A 5 -30.24 4.86 20.90
CA ASP A 5 -29.49 5.90 21.60
C ASP A 5 -30.14 6.29 22.94
N ILE A 6 -29.49 7.19 23.69
CA ILE A 6 -29.98 7.67 25.00
C ILE A 6 -31.31 8.46 24.92
N LYS A 7 -31.75 8.85 23.71
CA LYS A 7 -33.02 9.54 23.46
C LYS A 7 -34.10 8.57 22.97
N GLY A 8 -33.82 7.27 22.90
CA GLY A 8 -34.75 6.26 22.39
C GLY A 8 -34.79 6.17 20.86
N GLN A 9 -33.89 6.84 20.14
CA GLN A 9 -33.86 6.78 18.66
C GLN A 9 -33.09 5.56 18.19
N ASN A 10 -33.69 4.82 17.25
CA ASN A 10 -33.05 3.65 16.64
C ASN A 10 -32.11 4.06 15.51
N PHE A 11 -30.90 3.49 15.50
CA PHE A 11 -29.93 3.67 14.43
C PHE A 11 -29.22 2.36 14.08
N THR A 12 -28.56 2.33 12.92
CA THR A 12 -27.81 1.16 12.45
C THR A 12 -26.36 1.50 12.16
N LEU A 13 -25.46 0.62 12.59
CA LEU A 13 -24.06 0.64 12.18
C LEU A 13 -23.77 -0.52 11.23
N PRO A 14 -22.85 -0.35 10.27
CA PRO A 14 -22.36 -1.46 9.44
C PRO A 14 -21.88 -2.63 10.31
N GLY A 15 -22.17 -3.86 9.88
CA GLY A 15 -21.71 -5.08 10.54
C GLY A 15 -20.43 -5.67 9.95
N THR A 16 -19.95 -5.11 8.84
CA THR A 16 -18.83 -5.59 8.04
C THR A 16 -17.85 -4.46 7.75
N SER A 17 -16.61 -4.79 7.45
CA SER A 17 -15.67 -3.83 6.89
C SER A 17 -16.16 -3.36 5.53
N MET A 18 -15.82 -2.11 5.18
CA MET A 18 -15.83 -1.70 3.79
C MET A 18 -14.77 -2.50 3.03
N ILE A 19 -15.14 -3.06 1.89
CA ILE A 19 -14.30 -3.91 1.07
C ILE A 19 -13.77 -3.07 -0.09
N LEU A 20 -12.45 -3.15 -0.25
CA LEU A 20 -11.71 -2.66 -1.41
C LEU A 20 -11.14 -3.87 -2.14
N VAL A 21 -11.00 -3.77 -3.46
CA VAL A 21 -10.33 -4.80 -4.27
C VAL A 21 -8.99 -4.25 -4.76
N ARG A 22 -7.90 -4.99 -4.53
CA ARG A 22 -6.59 -4.65 -5.09
C ARG A 22 -6.37 -5.42 -6.38
N ASN A 23 -6.63 -4.75 -7.49
CA ASN A 23 -6.29 -5.28 -8.82
C ASN A 23 -4.77 -5.31 -8.98
N VAL A 24 -4.26 -6.04 -9.98
CA VAL A 24 -2.84 -5.95 -10.34
C VAL A 24 -2.51 -4.60 -11.00
N GLY A 25 -1.21 -4.30 -11.04
CA GLY A 25 -0.64 -3.14 -11.74
C GLY A 25 -0.65 -3.30 -13.26
N LEU A 26 0.17 -2.51 -13.95
CA LEU A 26 0.18 -2.45 -15.43
C LEU A 26 1.11 -3.48 -16.12
N HIS A 27 1.84 -4.27 -15.34
CA HIS A 27 3.09 -4.89 -15.80
C HIS A 27 2.93 -6.32 -16.31
N MET A 28 1.91 -7.02 -15.82
CA MET A 28 1.69 -8.43 -16.14
C MET A 28 0.75 -8.58 -17.33
N MET A 29 1.07 -9.56 -18.17
CA MET A 29 0.24 -9.99 -19.28
C MET A 29 -0.42 -11.33 -18.92
N THR A 30 -1.58 -11.62 -19.50
CA THR A 30 -2.31 -12.87 -19.31
C THR A 30 -2.81 -13.42 -20.63
N ASP A 31 -2.77 -14.75 -20.76
CA ASP A 31 -3.29 -15.49 -21.90
C ASP A 31 -4.75 -15.96 -21.69
N LEU A 32 -5.38 -15.59 -20.57
CA LEU A 32 -6.79 -15.90 -20.29
C LEU A 32 -7.72 -15.36 -21.38
N ILE A 33 -7.39 -14.18 -21.91
CA ILE A 33 -8.05 -13.55 -23.03
C ILE A 33 -6.97 -13.02 -23.98
N LYS A 34 -7.12 -13.31 -25.27
CA LYS A 34 -6.23 -12.78 -26.31
C LYS A 34 -6.87 -11.59 -27.00
N ASN A 35 -6.05 -10.62 -27.38
CA ASN A 35 -6.46 -9.52 -28.23
C ASN A 35 -6.81 -10.04 -29.64
N SER A 36 -7.46 -9.21 -30.45
CA SER A 36 -7.86 -9.56 -31.83
C SER A 36 -6.68 -9.89 -32.74
N ASP A 37 -5.48 -9.39 -32.43
CA ASP A 37 -4.22 -9.71 -33.11
C ASP A 37 -3.53 -10.98 -32.57
N GLY A 38 -4.14 -11.65 -31.58
CA GLY A 38 -3.61 -12.86 -30.94
C GLY A 38 -2.61 -12.63 -29.81
N SER A 39 -2.25 -11.37 -29.51
CA SER A 39 -1.37 -11.03 -28.38
C SER A 39 -2.06 -11.22 -27.03
N SER A 40 -1.27 -11.45 -25.98
CA SER A 40 -1.75 -11.53 -24.60
C SER A 40 -2.37 -10.19 -24.14
N THR A 41 -3.32 -10.23 -23.22
CA THR A 41 -3.97 -9.03 -22.68
C THR A 41 -3.25 -8.54 -21.43
N PRO A 42 -3.08 -7.23 -21.19
CA PRO A 42 -2.62 -6.73 -19.89
C PRO A 42 -3.57 -7.16 -18.77
N GLU A 43 -3.06 -7.88 -17.78
CA GLU A 43 -3.87 -8.44 -16.68
C GLU A 43 -4.58 -7.34 -15.89
N GLY A 44 -3.94 -6.19 -15.68
CA GLY A 44 -4.53 -5.05 -14.99
C GLY A 44 -5.76 -4.43 -15.68
N VAL A 45 -5.89 -4.60 -17.00
CA VAL A 45 -7.07 -4.21 -17.79
C VAL A 45 -8.19 -5.23 -17.61
N LEU A 46 -7.85 -6.53 -17.68
CA LEU A 46 -8.80 -7.61 -17.43
C LEU A 46 -9.39 -7.51 -16.02
N ASP A 47 -8.55 -7.33 -15.01
CA ASP A 47 -8.95 -7.13 -13.62
C ASP A 47 -9.93 -5.96 -13.48
N ALA A 48 -9.62 -4.80 -14.10
CA ALA A 48 -10.48 -3.62 -13.98
C ALA A 48 -11.89 -3.89 -14.53
N MET A 49 -12.00 -4.60 -15.66
CA MET A 49 -13.29 -4.99 -16.21
C MET A 49 -14.01 -5.99 -15.32
N VAL A 50 -13.34 -7.08 -14.94
CA VAL A 50 -13.96 -8.20 -14.20
C VAL A 50 -14.38 -7.77 -12.80
N THR A 51 -13.52 -7.08 -12.05
CA THR A 51 -13.85 -6.67 -10.67
C THR A 51 -14.95 -5.61 -10.64
N SER A 52 -14.98 -4.70 -11.63
CA SER A 52 -16.07 -3.72 -11.77
C SER A 52 -17.40 -4.38 -12.16
N LEU A 53 -17.37 -5.36 -13.07
CA LEU A 53 -18.55 -6.14 -13.46
C LEU A 53 -19.14 -6.88 -12.25
N ILE A 54 -18.31 -7.53 -11.43
CA ILE A 54 -18.73 -8.19 -10.19
C ILE A 54 -19.33 -7.17 -9.21
N ALA A 55 -18.74 -5.99 -9.10
CA ALA A 55 -19.20 -4.95 -8.18
C ALA A 55 -20.55 -4.32 -8.57
N LEU A 56 -21.08 -4.56 -9.77
CA LEU A 56 -22.46 -4.19 -10.13
C LEU A 56 -23.50 -4.80 -9.17
N HIS A 57 -23.20 -5.97 -8.60
CA HIS A 57 -24.05 -6.59 -7.59
C HIS A 57 -24.14 -5.72 -6.32
N ASP A 58 -23.02 -5.12 -5.90
CA ASP A 58 -23.01 -4.22 -4.75
C ASP A 58 -23.69 -2.87 -5.05
N LEU A 59 -23.56 -2.34 -6.26
CA LEU A 59 -24.26 -1.10 -6.61
C LEU A 59 -25.79 -1.26 -6.53
N LYS A 60 -26.30 -2.48 -6.77
CA LYS A 60 -27.72 -2.82 -6.61
C LYS A 60 -28.11 -3.06 -5.15
N SER A 61 -27.33 -3.86 -4.41
CA SER A 61 -27.66 -4.22 -3.01
C SER A 61 -27.30 -3.13 -2.00
N LYS A 62 -26.33 -2.26 -2.33
CA LYS A 62 -25.68 -1.26 -1.48
C LYS A 62 -25.19 -1.84 -0.14
N SER A 63 -24.70 -3.09 -0.19
CA SER A 63 -24.24 -3.83 0.98
C SER A 63 -22.87 -3.39 1.49
N ASN A 64 -21.98 -2.96 0.60
CA ASN A 64 -20.65 -2.45 0.87
C ASN A 64 -20.62 -0.92 0.72
N SER A 65 -20.82 -0.38 -0.49
CA SER A 65 -20.88 1.06 -0.68
C SER A 65 -22.29 1.62 -0.59
N LYS A 66 -22.57 2.34 0.51
CA LYS A 66 -23.84 3.08 0.67
C LYS A 66 -23.96 4.26 -0.29
N LYS A 67 -22.84 4.77 -0.80
CA LYS A 67 -22.75 5.92 -1.71
C LYS A 67 -22.63 5.54 -3.19
N GLY A 68 -22.72 4.25 -3.53
CA GLY A 68 -22.70 3.79 -4.92
C GLY A 68 -21.33 3.93 -5.59
N SER A 69 -20.25 3.69 -4.85
CA SER A 69 -18.87 3.72 -5.37
C SER A 69 -18.25 2.33 -5.34
N ILE A 70 -17.34 2.06 -6.28
CA ILE A 70 -16.53 0.83 -6.31
C ILE A 70 -15.09 1.24 -5.99
N TYR A 71 -14.47 0.59 -5.01
CA TYR A 71 -13.17 1.02 -4.48
C TYR A 71 -12.05 0.07 -4.92
N ILE A 72 -11.22 0.52 -5.85
CA ILE A 72 -10.15 -0.29 -6.46
C ILE A 72 -8.78 0.27 -6.04
N VAL A 73 -7.95 -0.55 -5.41
CA VAL A 73 -6.54 -0.24 -5.16
C VAL A 73 -5.74 -0.56 -6.41
N LYS A 74 -4.92 0.40 -6.85
CA LYS A 74 -4.02 0.24 -8.00
C LYS A 74 -2.56 0.32 -7.54
N PRO A 75 -1.86 -0.84 -7.54
CA PRO A 75 -0.48 -0.94 -7.09
C PRO A 75 0.51 -0.64 -8.22
N LYS A 76 1.78 -0.42 -7.86
CA LYS A 76 2.95 -0.39 -8.76
C LYS A 76 2.78 0.53 -9.97
N LEU A 77 2.25 1.73 -9.74
CA LEU A 77 2.23 2.76 -10.78
C LEU A 77 3.52 3.57 -10.66
N HIS A 78 4.17 3.86 -11.78
CA HIS A 78 5.37 4.68 -11.81
C HIS A 78 5.05 6.06 -12.40
N GLY A 79 4.72 7.02 -11.53
CA GLY A 79 4.52 8.42 -11.90
C GLY A 79 3.14 8.77 -12.46
N PRO A 80 2.90 10.05 -12.76
CA PRO A 80 1.56 10.57 -13.04
C PRO A 80 0.96 10.02 -14.33
N GLU A 81 1.75 9.74 -15.36
CA GLU A 81 1.25 9.22 -16.64
C GLU A 81 0.59 7.84 -16.49
N GLU A 82 1.11 6.98 -15.62
CA GLU A 82 0.52 5.67 -15.35
C GLU A 82 -0.74 5.76 -14.49
N VAL A 83 -0.81 6.78 -13.63
CA VAL A 83 -2.06 7.11 -12.92
C VAL A 83 -3.11 7.62 -13.90
N ALA A 84 -2.74 8.53 -14.81
CA ALA A 84 -3.62 9.03 -15.85
C ALA A 84 -4.12 7.91 -16.77
N PHE A 85 -3.25 6.96 -17.15
CA PHE A 85 -3.63 5.75 -17.87
C PHE A 85 -4.70 4.95 -17.11
N THR A 86 -4.49 4.74 -15.81
CA THR A 86 -5.43 4.01 -14.95
C THR A 86 -6.78 4.72 -14.82
N VAL A 87 -6.77 6.05 -14.68
CA VAL A 87 -7.99 6.88 -14.65
C VAL A 87 -8.74 6.78 -15.97
N LYS A 88 -8.03 6.83 -17.11
CA LYS A 88 -8.63 6.63 -18.44
C LYS A 88 -9.22 5.23 -18.59
N LEU A 89 -8.51 4.20 -18.12
CA LEU A 89 -9.01 2.82 -18.09
C LEU A 89 -10.33 2.72 -17.31
N PHE A 90 -10.40 3.32 -16.12
CA PHE A 90 -11.63 3.34 -15.32
C PHE A 90 -12.78 4.03 -16.05
N SER A 91 -12.54 5.17 -16.68
CA SER A 91 -13.55 5.85 -17.50
C SER A 91 -14.04 4.98 -18.68
N LEU A 92 -13.18 4.15 -19.28
CA LEU A 92 -13.57 3.23 -20.35
C LEU A 92 -14.38 2.04 -19.82
N VAL A 93 -14.00 1.48 -18.66
CA VAL A 93 -14.76 0.41 -18.01
C VAL A 93 -16.14 0.89 -17.57
N GLU A 94 -16.24 2.10 -17.01
CA GLU A 94 -17.53 2.72 -16.66
C GLU A 94 -18.44 2.84 -17.87
N LYS A 95 -17.91 3.34 -18.99
CA LYS A 95 -18.67 3.41 -20.25
C LYS A 95 -19.13 2.04 -20.74
N ALA A 96 -18.24 1.05 -20.71
CA ALA A 96 -18.54 -0.32 -21.16
C ALA A 96 -19.62 -0.99 -20.30
N LEU A 97 -19.68 -0.68 -19.00
CA LEU A 97 -20.64 -1.22 -18.05
C LEU A 97 -21.86 -0.31 -17.80
N ASN A 98 -21.97 0.81 -18.53
CA ASN A 98 -23.00 1.82 -18.38
C ASN A 98 -23.13 2.34 -16.93
N LEU A 99 -21.99 2.69 -16.33
CA LEU A 99 -21.88 3.31 -15.00
C LEU A 99 -21.72 4.83 -15.12
N ASP A 100 -22.17 5.54 -14.08
CA ASP A 100 -21.94 6.98 -13.97
C ASP A 100 -20.44 7.28 -13.85
N GLU A 101 -20.03 8.40 -14.44
CA GLU A 101 -18.63 8.84 -14.40
C GLU A 101 -18.12 8.94 -12.95
N ASN A 102 -16.91 8.43 -12.72
CA ASN A 102 -16.27 8.39 -11.41
C ASN A 102 -16.90 7.42 -10.40
N THR A 103 -17.77 6.49 -10.82
CA THR A 103 -18.23 5.38 -9.95
C THR A 103 -17.04 4.54 -9.43
N LEU A 104 -16.04 4.29 -10.29
CA LEU A 104 -14.80 3.61 -9.93
C LEU A 104 -13.82 4.59 -9.26
N LYS A 105 -13.60 4.36 -7.97
CA LYS A 105 -12.65 5.08 -7.13
C LYS A 105 -11.31 4.36 -7.09
N ILE A 106 -10.24 5.13 -6.91
CA ILE A 106 -8.85 4.64 -6.93
C ILE A 106 -8.15 4.87 -5.60
N GLY A 107 -7.59 3.81 -5.02
CA GLY A 107 -6.54 3.89 -4.02
C GLY A 107 -5.19 3.80 -4.70
N VAL A 108 -4.36 4.84 -4.59
CA VAL A 108 -3.03 4.85 -5.21
C VAL A 108 -2.00 4.35 -4.21
N MET A 109 -1.26 3.31 -4.58
CA MET A 109 -0.09 2.89 -3.81
C MET A 109 1.10 3.80 -4.14
N ASP A 110 1.59 4.53 -3.14
CA ASP A 110 2.88 5.23 -3.23
C ASP A 110 3.96 4.21 -2.86
N GLU A 111 4.34 3.39 -3.82
CA GLU A 111 5.24 2.24 -3.60
C GLU A 111 6.32 2.10 -4.68
N GLU A 112 6.50 3.12 -5.51
CA GLU A 112 7.52 3.18 -6.56
C GLU A 112 8.16 4.58 -6.54
N ARG A 113 9.48 4.65 -6.69
CA ARG A 113 10.28 5.87 -6.55
C ARG A 113 9.80 7.01 -7.45
N ARG A 114 9.44 6.69 -8.70
CA ARG A 114 8.92 7.68 -9.65
C ARG A 114 7.56 8.23 -9.23
N THR A 115 6.73 7.46 -8.53
CA THR A 115 5.48 7.95 -7.92
C THR A 115 5.76 8.81 -6.71
N THR A 116 6.62 8.37 -5.79
CA THR A 116 6.98 9.16 -4.59
C THR A 116 7.48 10.56 -4.95
N LEU A 117 8.41 10.65 -5.92
CA LEU A 117 8.98 11.93 -6.36
C LEU A 117 7.97 12.84 -7.08
N ASN A 118 6.87 12.29 -7.59
CA ASN A 118 5.86 13.02 -8.35
C ASN A 118 4.45 12.91 -7.72
N LEU A 119 4.37 12.63 -6.42
CA LEU A 119 3.15 12.17 -5.77
C LEU A 119 1.99 13.16 -5.90
N LYS A 120 2.25 14.47 -5.79
CA LYS A 120 1.23 15.51 -5.99
C LYS A 120 0.64 15.49 -7.40
N ALA A 121 1.46 15.25 -8.43
CA ALA A 121 1.00 15.10 -9.81
C ALA A 121 0.19 13.80 -9.98
N CYS A 122 0.63 12.70 -9.37
CA CYS A 122 -0.12 11.44 -9.34
C CYS A 122 -1.52 11.64 -8.72
N ILE A 123 -1.60 12.33 -7.58
CA ILE A 123 -2.88 12.67 -6.92
C ILE A 123 -3.74 13.53 -7.84
N HIS A 124 -3.14 14.53 -8.51
CA HIS A 124 -3.85 15.41 -9.42
C HIS A 124 -4.53 14.65 -10.57
N GLU A 125 -3.84 13.70 -11.21
CA GLU A 125 -4.42 12.87 -12.28
C GLU A 125 -5.65 12.08 -11.80
N ALA A 126 -5.64 11.63 -10.53
CA ALA A 126 -6.73 10.88 -9.92
C ALA A 126 -7.73 11.72 -9.11
N ARG A 127 -7.68 13.06 -9.14
CA ARG A 127 -8.39 13.97 -8.22
C ARG A 127 -9.91 13.74 -8.05
N ASN A 128 -10.59 13.25 -9.09
CA ASN A 128 -12.05 12.99 -9.04
C ASN A 128 -12.41 11.57 -8.55
N ARG A 129 -11.40 10.71 -8.34
CA ARG A 129 -11.54 9.28 -8.06
C ARG A 129 -10.79 8.85 -6.81
N ILE A 130 -9.79 9.60 -6.37
CA ILE A 130 -8.86 9.16 -5.33
C ILE A 130 -9.55 9.03 -3.97
N ILE A 131 -9.33 7.90 -3.30
CA ILE A 131 -9.88 7.60 -1.97
C ILE A 131 -8.81 7.36 -0.92
N PHE A 132 -7.58 7.05 -1.35
CA PHE A 132 -6.43 7.02 -0.47
C PHE A 132 -5.11 7.06 -1.24
N ILE A 133 -4.05 7.43 -0.50
CA ILE A 133 -2.66 7.11 -0.80
C ILE A 133 -2.10 6.25 0.35
N ASN A 134 -1.23 5.29 0.04
CA ASN A 134 -0.63 4.44 1.08
C ASN A 134 0.85 4.20 0.78
N THR A 135 1.69 4.31 1.81
CA THR A 135 3.11 3.97 1.71
C THR A 135 3.32 2.45 1.68
N GLY A 136 3.44 1.89 0.47
CA GLY A 136 3.81 0.49 0.23
C GLY A 136 5.32 0.28 0.39
N PHE A 137 5.83 0.52 1.61
CA PHE A 137 7.27 0.67 1.85
C PHE A 137 8.13 -0.52 1.41
N LEU A 138 7.57 -1.73 1.41
CA LEU A 138 8.27 -2.94 0.97
C LEU A 138 8.60 -2.87 -0.53
N ASP A 139 7.58 -2.67 -1.36
CA ASP A 139 7.76 -2.49 -2.80
C ASP A 139 8.62 -1.25 -3.11
N ARG A 140 8.40 -0.16 -2.38
CA ARG A 140 9.20 1.07 -2.52
C ARG A 140 10.68 0.82 -2.28
N THR A 141 11.01 -0.04 -1.32
CA THR A 141 12.39 -0.44 -1.02
C THR A 141 12.98 -1.28 -2.14
N GLY A 142 12.21 -2.26 -2.65
CA GLY A 142 12.62 -3.05 -3.81
C GLY A 142 12.87 -2.19 -5.06
N ASP A 143 12.05 -1.16 -5.28
CA ASP A 143 12.25 -0.19 -6.36
C ASP A 143 13.48 0.69 -6.16
N GLU A 144 13.80 1.08 -4.92
CA GLU A 144 15.01 1.85 -4.62
C GLU A 144 16.27 1.04 -4.95
N ILE A 145 16.30 -0.23 -4.53
CA ILE A 145 17.41 -1.16 -4.83
C ILE A 145 17.55 -1.32 -6.34
N HIS A 146 16.44 -1.57 -7.05
CA HIS A 146 16.48 -1.78 -8.50
C HIS A 146 16.88 -0.53 -9.27
N THR A 147 16.28 0.62 -8.96
CA THR A 147 16.56 1.90 -9.63
C THR A 147 18.02 2.29 -9.52
N SER A 148 18.63 2.02 -8.35
CA SER A 148 20.00 2.39 -8.04
C SER A 148 20.98 1.21 -8.13
N MET A 149 20.59 0.10 -8.77
CA MET A 149 21.36 -1.16 -8.80
C MET A 149 22.81 -0.98 -9.27
N MET A 150 23.02 -0.13 -10.28
CA MET A 150 24.35 0.12 -10.86
C MET A 150 25.15 1.20 -10.10
N ALA A 151 24.58 1.81 -9.07
CA ALA A 151 25.22 2.90 -8.33
C ALA A 151 26.17 2.40 -7.23
N GLY A 152 25.94 1.19 -6.69
CA GLY A 152 26.79 0.61 -5.65
C GLY A 152 26.06 -0.40 -4.75
N ALA A 153 26.80 -0.99 -3.81
CA ALA A 153 26.24 -1.93 -2.84
C ALA A 153 25.25 -1.23 -1.90
N MET A 154 24.08 -1.84 -1.71
CA MET A 154 23.01 -1.31 -0.86
C MET A 154 23.23 -1.67 0.61
N ARG A 155 22.58 -0.91 1.49
CA ARG A 155 22.49 -1.21 2.92
C ARG A 155 21.82 -2.56 3.17
N CYS A 156 22.19 -3.25 4.25
CA CYS A 156 21.56 -4.52 4.66
C CYS A 156 20.05 -4.36 4.85
N LYS A 157 19.27 -5.39 4.51
CA LYS A 157 17.80 -5.33 4.38
C LYS A 157 17.11 -4.75 5.61
N ASN A 158 17.51 -5.19 6.80
CA ASN A 158 16.90 -4.77 8.07
C ASN A 158 17.20 -3.30 8.44
N LEU A 159 18.29 -2.74 7.91
CA LEU A 159 18.78 -1.39 8.22
C LEU A 159 18.35 -0.35 7.18
N ILE A 160 17.86 -0.76 6.00
CA ILE A 160 17.45 0.18 4.94
C ILE A 160 16.40 1.20 5.44
N LYS A 161 15.49 0.79 6.33
CA LYS A 161 14.45 1.67 6.89
C LYS A 161 14.98 2.76 7.83
N GLU A 162 16.25 2.66 8.25
CA GLU A 162 16.91 3.65 9.11
C GLU A 162 17.58 4.77 8.29
N GLU A 163 17.56 4.67 6.96
CA GLU A 163 18.17 5.65 6.06
C GLU A 163 17.26 6.86 5.83
N ASP A 164 17.87 8.04 5.62
CA ASP A 164 17.15 9.33 5.54
C ASP A 164 16.05 9.37 4.46
N TRP A 165 16.27 8.68 3.33
CA TRP A 165 15.29 8.61 2.25
C TRP A 165 13.97 8.00 2.71
N PHE A 166 14.01 7.02 3.62
CA PHE A 166 12.85 6.30 4.10
C PHE A 166 11.96 7.20 4.96
N PHE A 167 12.57 7.94 5.89
CA PHE A 167 11.87 8.93 6.70
C PHE A 167 11.27 10.03 5.81
N ALA A 168 12.04 10.56 4.87
CA ALA A 168 11.57 11.58 3.94
C ALA A 168 10.39 11.07 3.09
N TYR A 169 10.42 9.81 2.65
CA TYR A 169 9.33 9.16 1.91
C TYR A 169 8.05 9.06 2.74
N GLU A 170 8.14 8.59 3.97
CA GLU A 170 6.98 8.45 4.86
C GLU A 170 6.34 9.80 5.22
N VAL A 171 7.14 10.86 5.33
CA VAL A 171 6.68 12.24 5.56
C VAL A 171 6.11 12.86 4.27
N ASN A 172 6.76 12.65 3.12
CA ASN A 172 6.29 13.12 1.81
C ASN A 172 4.87 12.67 1.51
N ASN A 173 4.56 11.40 1.80
CA ASN A 173 3.24 10.85 1.56
C ASN A 173 2.15 11.59 2.34
N VAL A 174 2.36 11.79 3.64
CA VAL A 174 1.41 12.48 4.51
C VAL A 174 1.26 13.94 4.07
N ASN A 175 2.37 14.64 3.87
CA ASN A 175 2.34 16.05 3.47
C ASN A 175 1.66 16.24 2.11
N ALA A 176 1.99 15.43 1.12
CA ALA A 176 1.35 15.49 -0.19
C ALA A 176 -0.15 15.25 -0.11
N GLY A 177 -0.60 14.25 0.67
CA GLY A 177 -2.03 13.99 0.88
C GLY A 177 -2.75 15.17 1.53
N LEU A 178 -2.18 15.71 2.61
CA LEU A 178 -2.76 16.85 3.33
C LEU A 178 -2.82 18.11 2.47
N GLU A 179 -1.74 18.46 1.77
CA GLU A 179 -1.70 19.61 0.86
C GLU A 179 -2.66 19.44 -0.33
N CYS A 180 -2.91 18.21 -0.78
CA CYS A 180 -3.88 17.90 -1.84
C CYS A 180 -5.33 17.76 -1.33
N GLY A 181 -5.60 18.10 -0.07
CA GLY A 181 -6.96 18.20 0.47
C GLY A 181 -7.56 16.89 1.00
N PHE A 182 -6.74 15.92 1.41
CA PHE A 182 -7.25 14.62 1.88
C PHE A 182 -7.92 14.68 3.26
N PHE A 183 -7.68 15.75 4.03
CA PHE A 183 -8.27 15.90 5.36
C PHE A 183 -9.80 15.77 5.31
N ASN A 184 -10.34 14.77 6.00
CA ASN A 184 -11.76 14.35 5.99
C ASN A 184 -12.34 13.86 4.65
N GLU A 185 -11.56 13.81 3.58
CA GLU A 185 -12.04 13.43 2.24
C GLU A 185 -11.47 12.09 1.76
N ALA A 186 -10.23 11.75 2.14
CA ALA A 186 -9.53 10.53 1.71
C ALA A 186 -8.60 9.99 2.81
N GLN A 187 -8.21 8.71 2.70
CA GLN A 187 -7.30 8.11 3.68
C GLN A 187 -5.83 8.43 3.35
N ILE A 188 -5.04 8.66 4.38
CA ILE A 188 -3.57 8.69 4.30
C ILE A 188 -3.10 7.44 5.02
N GLY A 189 -2.52 6.52 4.26
CA GLY A 189 -2.23 5.16 4.68
C GLY A 189 -0.76 4.91 4.95
N LYS A 190 -0.46 4.06 5.93
CA LYS A 190 0.88 3.49 6.16
C LYS A 190 0.91 1.97 6.11
N GLY A 191 2.11 1.43 5.99
CA GLY A 191 2.39 0.04 5.68
C GLY A 191 1.96 -1.03 6.71
N MET A 192 2.14 -2.28 6.27
CA MET A 192 1.75 -3.51 6.97
C MET A 192 2.55 -3.76 8.25
N TRP A 193 1.91 -4.37 9.26
CA TRP A 193 2.64 -5.07 10.33
C TRP A 193 2.96 -6.50 9.90
N ALA A 194 4.24 -6.77 9.62
CA ALA A 194 4.67 -8.04 9.00
C ALA A 194 5.07 -9.14 9.99
N GLN A 195 4.96 -8.93 11.31
CA GLN A 195 5.29 -9.93 12.33
C GLN A 195 4.00 -10.44 13.00
N PRO A 196 3.18 -11.29 12.34
CA PRO A 196 1.80 -11.57 12.74
C PRO A 196 1.62 -12.17 14.14
N ASP A 197 2.67 -12.77 14.73
CA ASP A 197 2.62 -13.33 16.08
C ASP A 197 3.11 -12.33 17.16
N GLN A 198 3.76 -11.23 16.78
CA GLN A 198 4.32 -10.21 17.68
C GLN A 198 3.31 -9.10 18.02
N MET A 199 2.15 -9.48 18.55
CA MET A 199 1.05 -8.53 18.80
C MET A 199 1.33 -7.54 19.92
N ARG A 200 2.16 -7.90 20.91
CA ARG A 200 2.59 -6.98 21.96
C ARG A 200 3.43 -5.84 21.36
N GLU A 201 4.42 -6.19 20.55
CA GLU A 201 5.27 -5.20 19.87
C GLU A 201 4.46 -4.32 18.92
N MET A 202 3.45 -4.87 18.23
CA MET A 202 2.54 -4.07 17.41
C MET A 202 1.78 -3.02 18.24
N LEU A 203 1.30 -3.39 19.43
CA LEU A 203 0.60 -2.48 20.34
C LEU A 203 1.54 -1.42 20.94
N ASP A 204 2.79 -1.75 21.18
CA ASP A 204 3.74 -0.80 21.74
C ASP A 204 4.24 0.19 20.67
N ASN A 205 4.36 -0.24 19.40
CA ASN A 205 5.05 0.54 18.37
C ASN A 205 4.16 1.10 17.26
N LYS A 206 3.04 0.46 16.88
CA LYS A 206 2.32 0.85 15.65
C LYS A 206 1.51 2.15 15.78
N MET A 207 1.38 2.70 17.00
CA MET A 207 0.79 4.02 17.23
C MET A 207 1.53 5.15 16.51
N ILE A 208 2.84 4.98 16.25
CA ILE A 208 3.66 5.95 15.50
C ILE A 208 3.09 6.26 14.11
N HIS A 209 2.32 5.33 13.50
CA HIS A 209 1.67 5.60 12.22
C HIS A 209 0.61 6.71 12.35
N LEU A 210 -0.17 6.71 13.43
CA LEU A 210 -1.20 7.72 13.70
C LEU A 210 -0.55 9.04 14.12
N GLU A 211 0.51 8.98 14.94
CA GLU A 211 1.30 10.15 15.34
C GLU A 211 1.94 10.85 14.12
N ALA A 212 2.31 10.08 13.11
CA ALA A 212 2.77 10.60 11.82
C ALA A 212 1.63 11.15 10.93
N GLY A 213 0.36 11.09 11.35
CA GLY A 213 -0.79 11.63 10.61
C GLY A 213 -1.50 10.64 9.68
N ALA A 214 -1.21 9.33 9.77
CA ALA A 214 -1.89 8.33 8.94
C ALA A 214 -3.25 7.94 9.51
N SER A 215 -4.33 8.23 8.77
CA SER A 215 -5.71 7.87 9.13
C SER A 215 -6.05 6.41 8.84
N CYS A 216 -5.15 5.67 8.18
CA CYS A 216 -5.27 4.24 7.95
C CYS A 216 -3.89 3.55 8.07
N SER A 217 -3.88 2.30 8.51
CA SER A 217 -2.65 1.52 8.67
C SER A 217 -2.96 0.04 8.47
N TRP A 218 -2.11 -0.67 7.74
CA TRP A 218 -2.37 -2.06 7.38
C TRP A 218 -1.98 -3.05 8.49
N VAL A 219 -2.84 -4.06 8.67
CA VAL A 219 -2.71 -5.11 9.68
C VAL A 219 -3.00 -6.49 9.04
N PRO A 220 -2.33 -7.56 9.49
CA PRO A 220 -2.34 -8.84 8.76
C PRO A 220 -3.52 -9.75 9.12
N SER A 221 -4.31 -9.42 10.15
CA SER A 221 -5.37 -10.30 10.64
C SER A 221 -6.51 -9.54 11.36
N PRO A 222 -7.70 -10.15 11.49
CA PRO A 222 -8.79 -9.58 12.30
C PRO A 222 -8.41 -9.33 13.77
N THR A 223 -7.56 -10.19 14.34
CA THR A 223 -7.02 -10.00 15.70
C THR A 223 -6.15 -8.73 15.75
N ALA A 224 -5.21 -8.59 14.82
CA ALA A 224 -4.37 -7.40 14.72
C ALA A 224 -5.20 -6.13 14.49
N ALA A 225 -6.27 -6.20 13.69
CA ALA A 225 -7.20 -5.10 13.50
C ALA A 225 -7.91 -4.69 14.80
N THR A 226 -8.41 -5.66 15.57
CA THR A 226 -9.05 -5.41 16.87
C THR A 226 -8.10 -4.73 17.84
N LEU A 227 -6.85 -5.20 17.93
CA LEU A 227 -5.82 -4.62 18.80
C LEU A 227 -5.42 -3.22 18.32
N HIS A 228 -5.13 -3.05 17.02
CA HIS A 228 -4.68 -1.77 16.49
C HIS A 228 -5.77 -0.69 16.55
N ALA A 229 -7.06 -1.07 16.53
CA ALA A 229 -8.17 -0.14 16.77
C ALA A 229 -8.07 0.58 18.12
N THR A 230 -7.44 -0.03 19.14
CA THR A 230 -7.22 0.62 20.44
C THR A 230 -6.33 1.86 20.34
N HIS A 231 -5.42 1.94 19.35
CA HIS A 231 -4.64 3.16 19.13
C HIS A 231 -5.51 4.32 18.68
N TYR A 232 -6.50 4.09 17.81
CA TYR A 232 -7.43 5.13 17.34
C TYR A 232 -8.38 5.61 18.44
N HIS A 233 -8.56 4.84 19.52
CA HIS A 233 -9.24 5.31 20.73
C HIS A 233 -8.34 6.16 21.64
N ARG A 234 -7.02 5.96 21.57
CA ARG A 234 -6.02 6.65 22.41
C ARG A 234 -5.45 7.91 21.75
N PHE A 235 -5.52 7.99 20.42
CA PHE A 235 -4.92 9.06 19.64
C PHE A 235 -5.89 9.59 18.59
N ASP A 236 -6.12 10.91 18.62
CA ASP A 236 -6.94 11.60 17.61
C ASP A 236 -6.06 11.98 16.40
N VAL A 237 -6.12 11.14 15.37
CA VAL A 237 -5.39 11.38 14.13
C VAL A 237 -5.86 12.64 13.38
N PHE A 238 -7.12 13.05 13.54
CA PHE A 238 -7.62 14.24 12.84
C PHE A 238 -7.10 15.52 13.47
N GLU A 239 -6.99 15.57 14.80
CA GLU A 239 -6.30 16.68 15.47
C GLU A 239 -4.82 16.75 15.08
N GLN A 240 -4.16 15.60 14.95
CA GLN A 240 -2.79 15.56 14.46
C GLN A 240 -2.66 16.05 13.01
N GLN A 241 -3.56 15.65 12.11
CA GLN A 241 -3.57 16.14 10.74
C GLN A 241 -3.83 17.66 10.65
N LYS A 242 -4.71 18.22 11.51
CA LYS A 242 -4.92 19.67 11.61
C LYS A 242 -3.63 20.39 12.03
N LYS A 243 -2.91 19.84 13.02
CA LYS A 243 -1.62 20.38 13.46
C LYS A 243 -0.61 20.37 12.30
N LEU A 244 -0.45 19.25 11.61
CA LEU A 244 0.47 19.13 10.47
C LEU A 244 0.14 20.12 9.34
N LEU A 245 -1.16 20.30 9.03
CA LEU A 245 -1.62 21.31 8.07
C LEU A 245 -1.25 22.74 8.50
N SER A 246 -1.28 23.04 9.80
CA SER A 246 -0.92 24.36 10.33
C SER A 246 0.59 24.62 10.31
N GLU A 247 1.40 23.59 10.55
CA GLU A 247 2.87 23.68 10.57
C GLU A 247 3.47 23.80 9.16
N LYS A 248 2.75 23.31 8.13
CA LYS A 248 3.22 23.28 6.72
C LYS A 248 4.64 22.73 6.60
N LEU A 249 4.87 21.57 7.23
CA LEU A 249 6.17 20.90 7.17
C LEU A 249 6.55 20.64 5.71
N GLU A 250 7.61 21.26 5.24
CA GLU A 250 8.14 20.97 3.91
C GLU A 250 8.90 19.65 3.94
N THR A 251 8.58 18.76 2.99
CA THR A 251 9.40 17.58 2.75
C THR A 251 10.66 18.00 2.00
N ASN A 252 11.82 17.66 2.54
CA ASN A 252 13.08 17.82 1.83
C ASN A 252 13.16 16.83 0.65
N GLN A 253 12.81 17.31 -0.55
CA GLN A 253 12.86 16.52 -1.78
C GLN A 253 14.27 15.96 -2.08
N GLY A 254 15.33 16.65 -1.64
CA GLY A 254 16.70 16.17 -1.77
C GLY A 254 16.96 14.89 -0.98
N GLN A 255 16.31 14.70 0.18
CA GLN A 255 16.43 13.48 0.97
C GLN A 255 15.78 12.27 0.28
N LEU A 256 14.73 12.47 -0.50
CA LEU A 256 14.12 11.39 -1.30
C LEU A 256 15.04 10.85 -2.39
N LEU A 257 16.06 11.63 -2.77
CA LEU A 257 17.04 11.26 -3.80
C LEU A 257 18.27 10.56 -3.23
N LEU A 258 18.42 10.50 -1.90
CA LEU A 258 19.54 9.82 -1.25
C LEU A 258 19.43 8.31 -1.48
N ILE A 259 20.51 7.72 -1.99
CA ILE A 259 20.60 6.28 -2.23
C ILE A 259 21.10 5.60 -0.94
N PRO A 260 20.44 4.53 -0.46
CA PRO A 260 20.81 3.84 0.78
C PRO A 260 22.04 2.93 0.58
N PHE A 261 23.20 3.52 0.33
CA PHE A 261 24.44 2.78 0.16
C PHE A 261 24.87 2.06 1.45
N LEU A 262 25.60 0.96 1.27
CA LEU A 262 26.27 0.26 2.34
C LEU A 262 27.25 1.21 3.06
N LYS A 263 27.03 1.44 4.35
CA LYS A 263 27.93 2.23 5.20
C LYS A 263 29.11 1.38 5.67
N SER A 264 30.32 1.95 5.60
CA SER A 264 31.58 1.34 6.05
C SER A 264 31.81 -0.08 5.49
N PRO A 265 31.83 -0.26 4.15
CA PRO A 265 32.05 -1.56 3.52
C PRO A 265 33.35 -2.25 3.99
N GLU A 266 34.38 -1.47 4.32
CA GLU A 266 35.65 -1.94 4.86
C GLU A 266 35.54 -2.63 6.23
N GLN A 267 34.43 -2.42 6.94
CA GLN A 267 34.15 -3.03 8.26
C GLN A 267 33.20 -4.22 8.17
N LEU A 268 32.83 -4.66 6.95
CA LEU A 268 31.93 -5.78 6.76
C LEU A 268 32.70 -7.11 6.92
N SER A 269 32.42 -7.81 8.02
CA SER A 269 33.00 -9.14 8.24
C SER A 269 32.34 -10.18 7.32
N GLU A 270 33.08 -11.24 7.00
CA GLU A 270 32.56 -12.38 6.24
C GLU A 270 31.30 -12.98 6.89
N GLU A 271 31.28 -13.09 8.22
CA GLU A 271 30.12 -13.54 8.98
C GLU A 271 28.87 -12.67 8.73
N LYS A 272 29.03 -11.34 8.70
CA LYS A 272 27.90 -10.44 8.41
C LYS A 272 27.39 -10.62 6.98
N VAL A 273 28.29 -10.81 6.01
CA VAL A 273 27.92 -11.10 4.62
C VAL A 273 27.14 -12.40 4.53
N VAL A 274 27.65 -13.47 5.12
CA VAL A 274 27.01 -14.80 5.11
C VAL A 274 25.66 -14.76 5.80
N ASN A 275 25.54 -14.06 6.93
CA ASN A 275 24.26 -13.93 7.63
C ASN A 275 23.22 -13.15 6.80
N GLU A 276 23.62 -12.06 6.14
CA GLU A 276 22.72 -11.31 5.26
C GLU A 276 22.27 -12.17 4.07
N ILE A 277 23.18 -12.90 3.42
CA ILE A 277 22.86 -13.80 2.31
C ILE A 277 21.91 -14.91 2.77
N ASN A 278 22.22 -15.59 3.88
CA ASN A 278 21.41 -16.70 4.39
C ASN A 278 20.01 -16.25 4.79
N ASN A 279 19.88 -15.08 5.43
CA ASN A 279 18.58 -14.53 5.81
C ASN A 279 17.71 -14.22 4.59
N ASN A 280 18.28 -13.62 3.55
CA ASN A 280 17.55 -13.35 2.30
C ASN A 280 17.22 -14.65 1.56
N ALA A 281 18.18 -15.57 1.42
CA ALA A 281 17.97 -16.86 0.76
C ALA A 281 16.88 -17.71 1.45
N GLN A 282 16.84 -17.74 2.78
CA GLN A 282 15.82 -18.46 3.54
C GLN A 282 14.41 -17.87 3.30
N SER A 283 14.29 -16.54 3.31
CA SER A 283 13.03 -15.84 2.99
C SER A 283 12.57 -16.15 1.56
N ILE A 284 13.46 -16.01 0.57
CA ILE A 284 13.19 -16.31 -0.84
C ILE A 284 12.71 -17.76 -1.00
N LEU A 285 13.48 -18.73 -0.53
CA LEU A 285 13.18 -20.15 -0.71
C LEU A 285 11.90 -20.54 0.02
N GLY A 286 11.70 -20.05 1.25
CA GLY A 286 10.52 -20.35 2.05
C GLY A 286 9.22 -19.82 1.45
N TYR A 287 9.26 -18.66 0.79
CA TYR A 287 8.12 -18.11 0.07
C TYR A 287 7.91 -18.80 -1.29
N VAL A 288 8.95 -18.86 -2.11
CA VAL A 288 8.87 -19.33 -3.51
C VAL A 288 8.46 -20.79 -3.59
N VAL A 289 8.93 -21.66 -2.69
CA VAL A 289 8.57 -23.09 -2.70
C VAL A 289 7.06 -23.29 -2.55
N LYS A 290 6.40 -22.52 -1.67
CA LYS A 290 4.94 -22.57 -1.47
C LYS A 290 4.19 -21.89 -2.60
N TRP A 291 4.75 -20.81 -3.14
CA TRP A 291 4.16 -20.12 -4.28
C TRP A 291 4.09 -21.01 -5.52
N ILE A 292 5.21 -21.64 -5.89
CA ILE A 292 5.32 -22.46 -7.10
C ILE A 292 4.60 -23.80 -6.93
N ASN A 293 4.84 -24.51 -5.83
CA ASN A 293 4.34 -25.89 -5.70
C ASN A 293 2.89 -25.98 -5.22
N GLU A 294 2.41 -24.96 -4.49
CA GLU A 294 1.10 -25.01 -3.83
C GLU A 294 0.18 -23.84 -4.23
N GLY A 295 0.68 -22.85 -5.00
CA GLY A 295 -0.11 -21.69 -5.40
C GLY A 295 -0.40 -20.71 -4.26
N ILE A 296 0.37 -20.75 -3.17
CA ILE A 296 0.14 -19.92 -1.97
C ILE A 296 0.84 -18.57 -2.13
N GLY A 297 0.05 -17.51 -2.35
CA GLY A 297 0.52 -16.14 -2.63
C GLY A 297 1.04 -15.33 -1.44
N CYS A 298 0.80 -15.77 -0.20
CA CYS A 298 1.23 -15.12 1.03
C CYS A 298 1.50 -16.20 2.08
N SER A 299 2.68 -16.17 2.70
CA SER A 299 3.13 -17.21 3.63
C SER A 299 3.72 -16.61 4.90
N LYS A 300 3.50 -17.28 6.04
CA LYS A 300 4.35 -17.06 7.22
C LYS A 300 5.62 -17.90 7.07
N VAL A 301 6.78 -17.25 7.02
CA VAL A 301 8.11 -17.88 6.90
C VAL A 301 8.95 -17.46 8.09
N GLN A 302 9.66 -18.39 8.71
CA GLN A 302 10.57 -18.06 9.80
C GLN A 302 11.87 -17.48 9.24
N ASP A 303 12.38 -16.41 9.84
CA ASP A 303 13.72 -15.89 9.58
C ASP A 303 14.81 -16.76 10.27
N ILE A 304 16.07 -16.34 10.15
CA ILE A 304 17.21 -17.05 10.78
C ILE A 304 17.14 -17.07 12.32
N ASN A 305 16.33 -16.19 12.93
CA ASN A 305 16.12 -16.09 14.37
C ASN A 305 14.80 -16.75 14.80
N HIS A 306 14.17 -17.53 13.92
CA HIS A 306 12.90 -18.21 14.13
C HIS A 306 11.69 -17.27 14.36
N VAL A 307 11.78 -16.01 13.95
CA VAL A 307 10.66 -15.07 13.96
C VAL A 307 9.81 -15.30 12.72
N GLY A 308 8.51 -15.54 12.91
CA GLY A 308 7.57 -15.68 11.80
C GLY A 308 7.28 -14.34 11.13
N LEU A 309 7.74 -14.17 9.90
CA LEU A 309 7.48 -13.00 9.04
C LEU A 309 6.41 -13.32 8.00
N MET A 310 5.55 -12.35 7.73
CA MET A 310 4.64 -12.38 6.59
C MET A 310 5.45 -12.10 5.32
N GLU A 311 5.49 -13.08 4.42
CA GLU A 311 6.14 -13.00 3.13
C GLU A 311 5.12 -12.93 1.99
N ASP A 312 5.33 -11.98 1.08
CA ASP A 312 4.61 -11.82 -0.17
C ASP A 312 5.57 -11.43 -1.30
N ARG A 313 5.05 -11.03 -2.46
CA ARG A 313 5.91 -10.63 -3.59
C ARG A 313 6.73 -9.36 -3.31
N ALA A 314 6.30 -8.48 -2.41
CA ALA A 314 7.04 -7.27 -2.09
C ALA A 314 8.27 -7.59 -1.23
N THR A 315 8.12 -8.47 -0.24
CA THR A 315 9.27 -8.94 0.55
C THR A 315 10.25 -9.78 -0.28
N LEU A 316 9.74 -10.59 -1.21
CA LEU A 316 10.54 -11.29 -2.22
C LEU A 316 11.31 -10.32 -3.13
N ARG A 317 10.70 -9.20 -3.53
CA ARG A 317 11.35 -8.18 -4.38
C ARG A 317 12.54 -7.51 -3.71
N ILE A 318 12.49 -7.34 -2.38
CA ILE A 318 13.57 -6.73 -1.60
C ILE A 318 14.73 -7.71 -1.39
N SER A 319 14.40 -8.97 -1.16
CA SER A 319 15.35 -10.02 -0.76
C SER A 319 16.18 -10.51 -1.95
#